data_AF-A0A494ZTX7-F1
#
_entry.id   AF-A0A494ZTX7-F1
#
_cell.length_a   1.000
_cell.length_b   1.000
_cell.length_c   1.000
_cell.angle_alpha   90.00
_cell.angle_beta   90.00
_cell.angle_gamma   90.00
#
_symmetry.space_group_name_H-M   'P 1'
#
loop_
_entity.id
_entity.type
_entity.pdbx_description
1 polymer ?
#
loop_
_entity_poly.entity_id
_entity_poly.type
_entity_poly.pdbx_seq_one_letter_code
_entity_poly.pdbx_strand_id
1 'polypeptide(L)'
;MYVFIVNPQAGSGRGMRIFSKLKKSTLFQTLEKMVYFTEYPGHAKKIAGQINQLHDITTIIVIGGDGTLHEVINGLYHRRIPIGFIPGGSGNDFARGLAIHNKPNKLLKQIVNSNEDLLYWVGSIIINQNEHKRFVNSVGFGFDAQITRMANEASYKSLFNRLGLGKLTYIVALIQVLMKFKPMTIELEINDEKKTLRDCWMLTTCNHPYYGGGMKIIPTAKIQDEVLPLLILHKISKWKVLSLFLTVFTGLHVKYKEVEIIETTGFKIISKDNVCAQIDGQTFQCRMGTLTKRQEFINIRGRKYTQTV
;
A
#
# COMPACT_ATOMS: atom_id res chain seq x y z
N MET A 1 -5.02 -21.22 17.85
CA MET A 1 -5.50 -21.45 16.47
C MET A 1 -4.96 -20.45 15.44
N TYR A 2 -4.65 -20.88 14.21
CA TYR A 2 -4.28 -20.03 13.06
C TYR A 2 -5.47 -19.78 12.12
N VAL A 3 -5.56 -18.61 11.49
CA VAL A 3 -6.61 -18.33 10.49
C VAL A 3 -5.99 -17.94 9.16
N PHE A 4 -6.29 -18.67 8.09
CA PHE A 4 -5.85 -18.35 6.74
C PHE A 4 -6.94 -17.58 6.00
N ILE A 5 -6.57 -16.43 5.43
CA ILE A 5 -7.42 -15.69 4.49
C ILE A 5 -6.73 -15.72 3.13
N VAL A 6 -7.33 -16.42 2.19
CA VAL A 6 -6.74 -16.71 0.87
C VAL A 6 -7.51 -15.97 -0.19
N ASN A 7 -6.82 -15.19 -1.01
CA ASN A 7 -7.37 -14.66 -2.27
C ASN A 7 -6.96 -15.58 -3.42
N PRO A 8 -7.88 -16.42 -3.95
CA PRO A 8 -7.56 -17.35 -5.03
C PRO A 8 -7.11 -16.64 -6.30
N GLN A 9 -7.68 -15.46 -6.58
CA GLN A 9 -7.48 -14.70 -7.81
C GLN A 9 -6.22 -13.81 -7.79
N ALA A 10 -5.60 -13.63 -6.62
CA ALA A 10 -4.41 -12.80 -6.47
C ALA A 10 -3.29 -13.22 -7.46
N GLY A 11 -2.69 -12.23 -8.12
CA GLY A 11 -1.56 -12.43 -9.02
C GLY A 11 -1.87 -13.34 -10.20
N SER A 12 -3.08 -13.24 -10.78
CA SER A 12 -3.58 -14.14 -11.84
C SER A 12 -3.54 -15.61 -11.40
N GLY A 13 -4.24 -15.92 -10.31
CA GLY A 13 -4.33 -17.28 -9.76
C GLY A 13 -3.06 -17.76 -9.02
N ARG A 14 -2.08 -16.88 -8.79
CA ARG A 14 -0.87 -17.21 -8.01
C ARG A 14 -1.21 -17.46 -6.54
N GLY A 15 -2.15 -16.71 -5.96
CA GLY A 15 -2.63 -16.93 -4.59
C GLY A 15 -3.11 -18.37 -4.36
N MET A 16 -3.98 -18.88 -5.25
CA MET A 16 -4.45 -20.26 -5.17
C MET A 16 -3.32 -21.28 -5.35
N ARG A 17 -2.43 -21.07 -6.32
CA ARG A 17 -1.27 -21.97 -6.54
C ARG A 17 -0.34 -22.04 -5.32
N ILE A 18 -0.13 -20.92 -4.63
CA ILE A 18 0.63 -20.89 -3.38
C ILE A 18 -0.09 -21.71 -2.31
N PHE A 19 -1.38 -21.45 -2.09
CA PHE A 19 -2.17 -22.15 -1.09
C PHE A 19 -2.20 -23.67 -1.34
N SER A 20 -2.43 -24.12 -2.58
CA SER A 20 -2.43 -25.54 -2.93
C SER A 20 -1.10 -26.24 -2.62
N LYS A 21 0.03 -25.53 -2.73
CA LYS A 21 1.35 -26.05 -2.34
C LYS A 21 1.50 -26.10 -0.82
N LEU A 22 1.13 -25.03 -0.12
CA LEU A 22 1.18 -24.98 1.35
C LEU A 22 0.31 -26.07 1.98
N LYS A 23 -0.90 -26.30 1.45
CA LYS A 23 -1.86 -27.30 1.93
C LYS A 23 -1.28 -28.72 1.98
N LYS A 24 -0.32 -29.03 1.10
CA LYS A 24 0.37 -30.33 1.05
C LYS A 24 1.53 -30.47 2.04
N SER A 25 1.95 -29.38 2.68
CA SER A 25 3.06 -29.42 3.63
C SER A 25 2.63 -30.00 4.98
N THR A 26 3.50 -30.79 5.61
CA THR A 26 3.27 -31.37 6.94
C THR A 26 2.95 -30.28 7.96
N LEU A 27 3.70 -29.18 7.95
CA LEU A 27 3.46 -28.03 8.83
C LEU A 27 2.02 -27.54 8.71
N PHE A 28 1.53 -27.28 7.49
CA PHE A 28 0.15 -26.84 7.32
C PHE A 28 -0.83 -27.88 7.86
N GLN A 29 -0.61 -29.18 7.61
CA GLN A 29 -1.53 -30.24 8.03
C GLN A 29 -1.65 -30.35 9.56
N THR A 30 -0.56 -30.18 10.30
CA THR A 30 -0.53 -30.30 11.77
C THR A 30 -1.03 -29.06 12.52
N LEU A 31 -1.15 -27.90 11.85
CA LEU A 31 -1.69 -26.69 12.49
C LEU A 31 -3.18 -26.83 12.82
N GLU A 32 -3.56 -26.46 14.04
CA GLU A 32 -4.94 -26.08 14.38
C GLU A 32 -5.29 -24.80 13.62
N LYS A 33 -6.22 -24.89 12.66
CA LYS A 33 -6.43 -23.82 11.68
C LYS A 33 -7.85 -23.74 11.13
N MET A 34 -8.24 -22.53 10.74
CA MET A 34 -9.37 -22.27 9.85
C MET A 34 -8.89 -21.64 8.54
N VAL A 35 -9.61 -21.89 7.44
CA VAL A 35 -9.27 -21.37 6.11
C VAL A 35 -10.49 -20.73 5.48
N TYR A 36 -10.35 -19.47 5.07
CA TYR A 36 -11.34 -18.71 4.34
C TYR A 36 -10.82 -18.36 2.96
N PHE A 37 -11.69 -18.46 1.95
CA PHE A 37 -11.41 -18.01 0.59
C PHE A 37 -12.23 -16.76 0.28
N THR A 38 -11.57 -15.73 -0.24
CA THR A 38 -12.28 -14.53 -0.70
C THR A 38 -12.94 -14.80 -2.04
N GLU A 39 -14.08 -14.16 -2.27
CA GLU A 39 -14.91 -14.39 -3.47
C GLU A 39 -15.06 -13.12 -4.33
N TYR A 40 -15.04 -11.95 -3.69
CA TYR A 40 -15.23 -10.65 -4.33
C TYR A 40 -14.39 -9.56 -3.65
N PRO A 41 -14.16 -8.39 -4.29
CA PRO A 41 -13.46 -7.25 -3.69
C PRO A 41 -14.14 -6.81 -2.39
N GLY A 42 -13.36 -6.61 -1.31
CA GLY A 42 -13.89 -6.28 0.02
C GLY A 42 -14.24 -7.50 0.89
N HIS A 43 -14.27 -8.72 0.35
CA HIS A 43 -14.63 -9.90 1.13
C HIS A 43 -13.60 -10.20 2.24
N ALA A 44 -12.30 -9.92 2.04
CA ALA A 44 -11.31 -10.17 3.09
C ALA A 44 -11.52 -9.26 4.31
N LYS A 45 -12.01 -8.03 4.09
CA LYS A 45 -12.40 -7.10 5.15
C LYS A 45 -13.58 -7.64 5.96
N LYS A 46 -14.60 -8.18 5.27
CA LYS A 46 -15.76 -8.80 5.92
C LYS A 46 -15.38 -10.02 6.76
N ILE A 47 -14.53 -10.90 6.21
CA ILE A 47 -13.99 -12.07 6.92
C ILE A 47 -13.20 -11.63 8.16
N ALA A 48 -12.29 -10.67 8.03
CA ALA A 48 -11.54 -10.12 9.16
C ALA A 48 -12.45 -9.49 10.23
N GLY A 49 -13.53 -8.83 9.82
CA GLY A 49 -14.57 -8.30 10.71
C GLY A 49 -15.25 -9.40 11.54
N GLN A 50 -15.61 -10.53 10.91
CA GLN A 50 -16.19 -11.68 11.59
C GLN A 50 -15.19 -12.34 12.55
N ILE A 51 -13.91 -12.40 12.16
CA ILE A 51 -12.83 -12.95 12.98
C ILE A 51 -12.65 -12.19 14.30
N ASN A 52 -13.03 -10.91 14.39
CA ASN A 52 -12.98 -10.16 15.64
C ASN A 52 -13.81 -10.78 16.77
N GLN A 53 -14.84 -11.56 16.44
CA GLN A 53 -15.72 -12.23 17.41
C GLN A 53 -15.13 -13.55 17.93
N LEU A 54 -14.04 -14.04 17.35
CA LEU A 54 -13.40 -15.31 17.72
C LEU A 54 -12.31 -15.09 18.77
N HIS A 55 -12.13 -16.03 19.69
CA HIS A 55 -11.07 -16.00 20.70
C HIS A 55 -9.86 -16.88 20.30
N ASP A 56 -8.74 -16.74 21.02
CA ASP A 56 -7.56 -17.62 20.93
C ASP A 56 -6.90 -17.77 19.54
N ILE A 57 -6.96 -16.69 18.75
CA ILE A 57 -6.28 -16.61 17.47
C ILE A 57 -4.83 -16.20 17.67
N THR A 58 -3.93 -17.11 17.28
CA THR A 58 -2.49 -16.93 17.34
C THR A 58 -2.01 -15.95 16.27
N THR A 59 -2.46 -16.12 15.03
CA THR A 59 -2.05 -15.30 13.87
C THR A 59 -3.05 -15.46 12.72
N ILE A 60 -3.32 -14.36 12.01
CA ILE A 60 -4.00 -14.38 10.71
C ILE A 60 -2.96 -14.44 9.60
N ILE A 61 -3.02 -15.45 8.75
CA ILE A 61 -2.11 -15.65 7.62
C ILE A 61 -2.82 -15.25 6.33
N VAL A 62 -2.38 -14.15 5.73
CA VAL A 62 -2.92 -13.63 4.48
C VAL A 62 -2.12 -14.18 3.30
N ILE A 63 -2.80 -14.88 2.39
CA ILE A 63 -2.24 -15.34 1.11
C ILE A 63 -2.92 -14.54 0.00
N GLY A 64 -2.25 -13.49 -0.49
CA GLY A 64 -2.86 -12.56 -1.44
C GLY A 64 -1.91 -11.45 -1.89
N GLY A 65 -2.46 -10.40 -2.50
CA GLY A 65 -1.71 -9.18 -2.82
C GLY A 65 -1.87 -8.10 -1.76
N ASP A 66 -1.29 -6.93 -2.02
CA ASP A 66 -1.34 -5.77 -1.13
C ASP A 66 -2.79 -5.36 -0.80
N GLY A 67 -3.70 -5.42 -1.78
CA GLY A 67 -5.12 -5.13 -1.56
C GLY A 67 -5.82 -6.10 -0.60
N THR A 68 -5.48 -7.39 -0.64
CA THR A 68 -6.02 -8.38 0.31
C THR A 68 -5.50 -8.12 1.72
N LEU A 69 -4.23 -7.77 1.85
CA LEU A 69 -3.64 -7.38 3.14
C LEU A 69 -4.30 -6.10 3.69
N HIS A 70 -4.49 -5.08 2.84
CA HIS A 70 -5.19 -3.84 3.17
C HIS A 70 -6.60 -4.12 3.71
N GLU A 71 -7.37 -4.98 3.03
CA GLU A 71 -8.71 -5.35 3.45
C GLU A 71 -8.72 -6.03 4.82
N VAL A 72 -7.80 -6.98 5.06
CA VAL A 72 -7.68 -7.67 6.35
C VAL A 72 -7.35 -6.69 7.48
N ILE A 73 -6.35 -5.82 7.28
CA ILE A 73 -5.97 -4.81 8.28
C ILE A 73 -7.14 -3.89 8.61
N ASN A 74 -7.87 -3.43 7.60
CA ASN A 74 -9.04 -2.57 7.79
C ASN A 74 -10.26 -3.29 8.37
N GLY A 75 -10.33 -4.62 8.31
CA GLY A 75 -11.40 -5.42 8.92
C GLY A 75 -11.16 -5.77 10.38
N LEU A 76 -9.90 -5.74 10.85
CA LEU A 76 -9.55 -6.02 12.25
C LEU A 76 -9.81 -4.85 13.20
N TYR A 77 -10.13 -3.66 12.67
CA TYR A 77 -10.34 -2.44 13.47
C TYR A 77 -9.19 -2.26 14.49
N HIS A 78 -9.45 -2.35 15.79
CA HIS A 78 -8.44 -2.13 16.84
C HIS A 78 -7.84 -3.43 17.40
N ARG A 79 -8.23 -4.60 16.88
CA ARG A 79 -7.78 -5.88 17.42
C ARG A 79 -6.34 -6.15 17.00
N ARG A 80 -5.45 -6.33 17.98
CA ARG A 80 -4.02 -6.57 17.78
C ARG A 80 -3.68 -8.04 17.49
N ILE A 81 -4.42 -8.69 16.59
CA ILE A 81 -4.06 -10.04 16.17
C ILE A 81 -2.84 -9.94 15.24
N PRO A 82 -1.77 -10.71 15.49
CA PRO A 82 -0.62 -10.74 14.57
C PRO A 82 -1.02 -11.20 13.17
N ILE A 83 -0.42 -10.58 12.15
CA ILE A 83 -0.68 -10.85 10.74
C ILE A 83 0.59 -11.39 10.10
N GLY A 84 0.52 -12.60 9.56
CA GLY A 84 1.53 -13.16 8.66
C GLY A 84 1.15 -12.91 7.21
N PHE A 85 2.10 -12.47 6.37
CA PHE A 85 1.83 -12.20 4.96
C PHE A 85 2.64 -13.14 4.04
N ILE A 86 1.92 -13.83 3.15
CA ILE A 86 2.52 -14.66 2.10
C ILE A 86 2.14 -14.04 0.74
N PRO A 87 3.07 -13.34 0.07
CA PRO A 87 2.77 -12.56 -1.13
C PRO A 87 2.41 -13.45 -2.31
N GLY A 88 1.16 -13.32 -2.77
CA GLY A 88 0.59 -13.96 -3.96
C GLY A 88 0.12 -12.97 -5.02
N GLY A 89 0.27 -11.67 -4.81
CA GLY A 89 -0.11 -10.61 -5.77
C GLY A 89 0.90 -10.39 -6.90
N SER A 90 0.58 -9.43 -7.77
CA SER A 90 1.44 -8.99 -8.88
C SER A 90 2.50 -7.97 -8.45
N GLY A 91 2.14 -6.99 -7.60
CA GLY A 91 3.04 -5.96 -7.08
C GLY A 91 3.82 -6.42 -5.86
N ASN A 92 3.08 -6.74 -4.79
CA ASN A 92 3.61 -7.14 -3.47
C ASN A 92 4.55 -6.08 -2.90
N ASP A 93 4.15 -4.82 -3.00
CA ASP A 93 4.95 -3.68 -2.56
C ASP A 93 5.14 -3.70 -1.04
N PHE A 94 4.17 -4.17 -0.28
CA PHE A 94 4.31 -4.36 1.17
C PHE A 94 5.40 -5.39 1.48
N ALA A 95 5.36 -6.55 0.83
CA ALA A 95 6.41 -7.57 0.98
C ALA A 95 7.78 -7.02 0.57
N ARG A 96 7.84 -6.18 -0.47
CA ARG A 96 9.08 -5.53 -0.91
C ARG A 96 9.61 -4.54 0.12
N GLY A 97 8.75 -3.70 0.68
CA GLY A 97 9.08 -2.72 1.72
C GLY A 97 9.58 -3.36 3.01
N LEU A 98 8.99 -4.48 3.40
CA LEU A 98 9.37 -5.25 4.59
C LEU A 98 10.44 -6.33 4.30
N ALA A 99 11.03 -6.33 3.10
CA ALA A 99 12.03 -7.31 2.67
C ALA A 99 11.61 -8.80 2.84
N ILE A 100 10.33 -9.10 2.67
CA ILE A 100 9.73 -10.44 2.71
C ILE A 100 9.99 -11.12 1.36
N HIS A 101 11.06 -11.91 1.26
CA HIS A 101 11.55 -12.50 0.00
C HIS A 101 11.58 -14.03 -0.04
N ASN A 102 11.17 -14.71 1.04
CA ASN A 102 11.26 -16.15 1.13
C ASN A 102 10.20 -16.88 0.29
N LYS A 103 10.50 -18.14 -0.06
CA LYS A 103 9.52 -19.06 -0.66
C LYS A 103 8.34 -19.28 0.30
N PRO A 104 7.11 -19.49 -0.18
CA PRO A 104 5.92 -19.60 0.67
C PRO A 104 6.02 -20.60 1.83
N ASN A 105 6.57 -21.80 1.61
CA ASN A 105 6.76 -22.79 2.69
C ASN A 105 7.69 -22.27 3.79
N LYS A 106 8.77 -21.56 3.41
CA LYS A 106 9.70 -20.95 4.37
C LYS A 106 9.02 -19.80 5.11
N LEU A 107 8.23 -18.98 4.44
CA LEU A 107 7.45 -17.91 5.08
C LEU A 107 6.45 -18.47 6.09
N LEU A 108 5.70 -19.52 5.73
CA LEU A 108 4.78 -20.18 6.66
C LEU A 108 5.52 -20.68 7.90
N LYS A 109 6.66 -21.36 7.73
CA LYS A 109 7.51 -21.81 8.84
C LYS A 109 8.00 -20.64 9.70
N GLN A 110 8.41 -19.54 9.09
CA GLN A 110 8.85 -18.35 9.81
C GLN A 110 7.72 -17.71 10.61
N ILE A 111 6.51 -17.61 10.04
CA ILE A 111 5.34 -17.05 10.71
C ILE A 111 4.96 -17.91 11.93
N VAL A 112 4.87 -19.23 11.75
CA VAL A 112 4.46 -20.17 12.80
C VAL A 112 5.48 -20.27 13.93
N ASN A 113 6.77 -20.21 13.62
CA ASN A 113 7.84 -20.37 14.61
C ASN A 113 8.30 -19.04 15.22
N SER A 114 7.71 -17.90 14.84
CA SER A 114 8.11 -16.60 15.35
C SER A 114 7.44 -16.31 16.68
N ASN A 115 8.22 -15.93 17.68
CA ASN A 115 7.72 -15.41 18.96
C ASN A 115 7.73 -13.88 19.00
N GLU A 116 8.30 -13.24 17.98
CA GLU A 116 8.40 -11.79 17.84
C GLU A 116 7.50 -11.30 16.71
N ASP A 117 7.05 -10.06 16.85
CA ASP A 117 6.30 -9.33 15.84
C ASP A 117 7.03 -8.03 15.48
N LEU A 118 7.04 -7.70 14.20
CA LEU A 118 7.39 -6.36 13.76
C LEU A 118 6.18 -5.44 14.00
N LEU A 119 6.39 -4.35 14.73
CA LEU A 119 5.40 -3.29 14.86
C LEU A 119 5.33 -2.49 13.55
N TYR A 120 4.12 -2.32 13.03
CA TYR A 120 3.88 -1.59 11.79
C TYR A 120 2.81 -0.51 12.00
N TRP A 121 3.22 0.76 11.97
CA TRP A 121 2.34 1.90 12.23
C TRP A 121 1.52 2.30 11.00
N VAL A 122 0.21 2.14 11.12
CA VAL A 122 -0.74 2.56 10.08
C VAL A 122 -1.03 4.06 10.19
N GLY A 123 -1.44 4.68 9.09
CA GLY A 123 -1.86 6.08 9.10
C GLY A 123 -3.38 6.22 8.98
N SER A 124 -3.88 7.44 9.20
CA SER A 124 -5.28 7.77 8.94
C SER A 124 -5.43 9.05 8.15
N ILE A 125 -6.56 9.13 7.45
CA ILE A 125 -7.01 10.31 6.72
C ILE A 125 -8.47 10.60 7.03
N ILE A 126 -8.77 11.89 7.22
CA ILE A 126 -10.14 12.43 7.27
C ILE A 126 -10.40 13.14 5.95
N ILE A 127 -11.36 12.66 5.19
CA ILE A 127 -11.72 13.19 3.87
C ILE A 127 -12.97 14.05 4.02
N ASN A 128 -12.93 15.26 3.45
CA ASN A 128 -14.06 16.20 3.45
C ASN A 128 -14.73 16.33 4.84
N GLN A 129 -13.91 16.38 5.91
CA GLN A 129 -14.31 16.51 7.33
C GLN A 129 -15.07 15.33 7.96
N ASN A 130 -15.62 14.40 7.17
CA ASN A 130 -16.60 13.44 7.69
C ASN A 130 -16.21 11.98 7.50
N GLU A 131 -15.35 11.66 6.54
CA GLU A 131 -15.02 10.27 6.21
C GLU A 131 -13.64 9.88 6.76
N HIS A 132 -13.62 9.02 7.76
CA HIS A 132 -12.39 8.50 8.36
C HIS A 132 -11.95 7.21 7.67
N LYS A 133 -10.74 7.21 7.12
CA LYS A 133 -10.11 6.02 6.53
C LYS A 133 -8.74 5.78 7.12
N ARG A 134 -8.30 4.53 7.08
CA ARG A 134 -6.93 4.13 7.39
C ARG A 134 -6.19 3.76 6.12
N PHE A 135 -4.90 4.01 6.13
CA PHE A 135 -4.00 3.55 5.07
C PHE A 135 -2.86 2.75 5.68
N VAL A 136 -2.46 1.71 4.94
CA VAL A 136 -1.42 0.78 5.31
C VAL A 136 -0.12 1.18 4.62
N ASN A 137 -0.17 1.55 3.33
CA ASN A 137 1.02 1.76 2.52
C ASN A 137 1.16 3.22 2.11
N SER A 138 0.17 3.80 1.46
CA SER A 138 0.32 5.11 0.82
C SER A 138 -0.98 5.87 0.68
N VAL A 139 -0.86 7.20 0.70
CA VAL A 139 -1.91 8.12 0.27
C VAL A 139 -1.30 9.09 -0.74
N GLY A 140 -2.02 9.35 -1.82
CA GLY A 140 -1.57 10.23 -2.90
C GLY A 140 -2.69 11.14 -3.40
N PHE A 141 -2.30 12.33 -3.84
CA PHE A 141 -3.18 13.35 -4.39
C PHE A 141 -2.62 13.85 -5.71
N GLY A 142 -3.48 13.97 -6.72
CA GLY A 142 -3.12 14.49 -8.04
C GLY A 142 -2.64 13.40 -8.99
N PHE A 143 -1.44 13.58 -9.54
CA PHE A 143 -0.96 12.85 -10.71
C PHE A 143 -0.86 11.34 -10.48
N ASP A 144 -0.28 10.89 -9.36
CA ASP A 144 -0.13 9.46 -9.04
C ASP A 144 -1.50 8.77 -8.82
N ALA A 145 -2.44 9.45 -8.19
CA ALA A 145 -3.82 8.98 -8.01
C ALA A 145 -4.55 8.84 -9.36
N GLN A 146 -4.38 9.79 -10.28
CA GLN A 146 -4.96 9.68 -11.63
C GLN A 146 -4.34 8.53 -12.43
N ILE A 147 -3.02 8.32 -12.34
CA ILE A 147 -2.34 7.17 -12.94
C ILE A 147 -2.93 5.87 -12.40
N THR A 148 -3.13 5.81 -11.09
CA THR A 148 -3.67 4.63 -10.41
C THR A 148 -5.08 4.33 -10.86
N ARG A 149 -5.93 5.36 -10.97
CA ARG A 149 -7.28 5.23 -11.50
C ARG A 149 -7.25 4.69 -12.94
N MET A 150 -6.47 5.32 -13.80
CA MET A 150 -6.32 4.91 -15.21
C MET A 150 -5.80 3.46 -15.32
N ALA A 151 -4.78 3.10 -14.55
CA ALA A 151 -4.24 1.75 -14.53
C ALA A 151 -5.26 0.73 -14.02
N ASN A 152 -6.10 1.08 -13.04
CA ASN A 152 -7.13 0.18 -12.52
C ASN A 152 -8.31 -0.02 -13.48
N GLU A 153 -8.69 1.02 -14.21
CA GLU A 153 -9.77 1.01 -15.22
C GLU A 153 -9.31 0.42 -16.58
N ALA A 154 -8.00 0.26 -16.79
CA ALA A 154 -7.42 -0.20 -18.05
C ALA A 154 -7.81 -1.63 -18.42
N SER A 155 -8.45 -1.79 -19.59
CA SER A 155 -8.78 -3.10 -20.18
C SER A 155 -7.53 -3.97 -20.45
N TYR A 156 -6.40 -3.36 -20.81
CA TYR A 156 -5.14 -4.04 -21.09
C TYR A 156 -4.43 -4.61 -19.84
N LYS A 157 -4.84 -4.22 -18.62
CA LYS A 157 -4.22 -4.68 -17.36
C LYS A 157 -4.24 -6.20 -17.23
N SER A 158 -5.35 -6.84 -17.58
CA SER A 158 -5.50 -8.30 -17.49
C SER A 158 -4.51 -9.02 -18.41
N LEU A 159 -4.41 -8.57 -19.66
CA LEU A 159 -3.48 -9.11 -20.65
C LEU A 159 -2.02 -8.95 -20.19
N PHE A 160 -1.63 -7.74 -19.79
CA PHE A 160 -0.26 -7.47 -19.34
C PHE A 160 0.10 -8.27 -18.09
N ASN A 161 -0.81 -8.43 -17.13
CA ASN A 161 -0.56 -9.25 -15.95
C ASN A 161 -0.36 -10.73 -16.29
N ARG A 162 -1.13 -11.28 -17.25
CA ARG A 162 -0.97 -12.67 -17.71
C ARG A 162 0.37 -12.89 -18.41
N LEU A 163 0.84 -11.90 -19.18
CA LEU A 163 2.14 -11.93 -19.85
C LEU A 163 3.33 -11.58 -18.93
N GLY A 164 3.09 -11.31 -17.64
CA GLY A 164 4.13 -10.88 -16.70
C GLY A 164 4.60 -9.43 -16.89
N LEU A 165 3.94 -8.68 -17.76
CA LEU A 165 4.21 -7.29 -18.12
C LEU A 165 3.39 -6.27 -17.32
N GLY A 166 2.92 -6.65 -16.12
CA GLY A 166 2.04 -5.80 -15.30
C GLY A 166 2.57 -4.37 -15.06
N LYS A 167 3.89 -4.19 -15.03
CA LYS A 167 4.55 -2.88 -14.93
C LYS A 167 4.25 -1.96 -16.11
N LEU A 168 4.12 -2.50 -17.33
CA LEU A 168 3.76 -1.71 -18.52
C LEU A 168 2.39 -1.05 -18.38
N THR A 169 1.49 -1.62 -17.58
CA THR A 169 0.16 -1.05 -17.32
C THR A 169 0.28 0.37 -16.77
N TYR A 170 1.17 0.56 -15.79
CA TYR A 170 1.41 1.85 -15.15
C TYR A 170 2.14 2.81 -16.08
N ILE A 171 3.05 2.32 -16.94
CA ILE A 171 3.75 3.15 -17.93
C ILE A 171 2.76 3.73 -18.95
N VAL A 172 1.88 2.90 -19.52
CA VAL A 172 0.87 3.35 -20.48
C VAL A 172 -0.12 4.32 -19.82
N ALA A 173 -0.59 3.99 -18.61
CA ALA A 173 -1.48 4.86 -17.84
C ALA A 173 -0.82 6.23 -17.56
N LEU A 174 0.47 6.25 -17.22
CA LEU A 174 1.21 7.48 -17.01
C LEU A 174 1.24 8.35 -18.26
N ILE A 175 1.58 7.79 -19.42
CA ILE A 175 1.66 8.57 -20.67
C ILE A 175 0.29 9.18 -20.98
N GLN A 176 -0.78 8.41 -20.84
CA GLN A 176 -2.15 8.88 -21.08
C GLN A 176 -2.56 10.01 -20.14
N VAL A 177 -2.26 9.89 -18.84
CA VAL A 177 -2.55 10.92 -17.84
C VAL A 177 -1.68 12.15 -18.07
N LEU A 178 -0.38 11.98 -18.35
CA LEU A 178 0.58 13.07 -18.57
C LEU A 178 0.13 14.06 -19.65
N MET A 179 -0.47 13.55 -20.72
CA MET A 179 -0.96 14.39 -21.81
C MET A 179 -2.11 15.30 -21.37
N LYS A 180 -3.00 14.81 -20.51
CA LYS A 180 -4.24 15.49 -20.10
C LYS A 180 -4.17 16.18 -18.74
N PHE A 181 -3.18 15.84 -17.91
CA PHE A 181 -3.09 16.30 -16.53
C PHE A 181 -2.91 17.82 -16.46
N LYS A 182 -3.67 18.44 -15.55
CA LYS A 182 -3.58 19.85 -15.20
C LYS A 182 -3.06 19.94 -13.76
N PRO A 183 -1.89 20.58 -13.54
CA PRO A 183 -1.39 20.83 -12.20
C PRO A 183 -2.40 21.62 -11.35
N MET A 184 -2.38 21.33 -10.06
CA MET A 184 -3.35 21.79 -9.08
C MET A 184 -2.84 23.01 -8.33
N THR A 185 -3.77 23.78 -7.76
CA THR A 185 -3.46 24.71 -6.67
C THR A 185 -3.94 24.09 -5.36
N ILE A 186 -3.02 23.89 -4.42
CA ILE A 186 -3.29 23.25 -3.11
C ILE A 186 -2.84 24.20 -2.01
N GLU A 187 -3.73 24.48 -1.06
CA GLU A 187 -3.37 25.03 0.23
C GLU A 187 -2.92 23.86 1.12
N LEU A 188 -1.66 23.86 1.52
CA LEU A 188 -1.05 22.84 2.35
C LEU A 188 -0.78 23.43 3.74
N GLU A 189 -1.31 22.78 4.76
CA GLU A 189 -0.99 23.01 6.16
C GLU A 189 -0.15 21.83 6.66
N ILE A 190 1.08 22.08 7.05
CA ILE A 190 2.07 21.08 7.46
C ILE A 190 3.02 21.67 8.49
N ASN A 191 3.32 20.93 9.56
CA ASN A 191 4.23 21.38 10.63
C ASN A 191 3.90 22.80 11.14
N ASP A 192 2.61 23.09 11.37
CA ASP A 192 2.07 24.39 11.80
C ASP A 192 2.29 25.56 10.82
N GLU A 193 2.78 25.29 9.61
CA GLU A 193 2.91 26.26 8.52
C GLU A 193 1.83 26.09 7.46
N LYS A 194 1.38 27.22 6.89
CA LYS A 194 0.48 27.24 5.73
C LYS A 194 1.21 27.74 4.50
N LYS A 195 1.26 26.92 3.45
CA LYS A 195 1.81 27.30 2.15
C LYS A 195 0.85 27.02 1.01
N THR A 196 0.81 27.92 0.03
CA THR A 196 0.07 27.70 -1.22
C THR A 196 1.00 27.10 -2.25
N LEU A 197 0.72 25.86 -2.66
CA LEU A 197 1.41 25.17 -3.73
C LEU A 197 0.70 25.43 -5.06
N ARG A 198 1.29 26.27 -5.90
CA ARG A 198 0.90 26.46 -7.30
C ARG A 198 1.65 25.46 -8.19
N ASP A 199 1.02 25.08 -9.30
CA ASP A 199 1.54 24.09 -10.25
C ASP A 199 1.91 22.76 -9.57
N CYS A 200 1.10 22.34 -8.61
CA CYS A 200 1.31 21.10 -7.86
C CYS A 200 0.87 19.89 -8.69
N TRP A 201 1.80 18.98 -8.92
CA TRP A 201 1.53 17.76 -9.68
C TRP A 201 1.05 16.63 -8.78
N MET A 202 1.75 16.39 -7.67
CA MET A 202 1.30 15.42 -6.69
C MET A 202 1.78 15.74 -5.28
N LEU A 203 1.03 15.26 -4.30
CA LEU A 203 1.45 15.10 -2.92
C LEU A 203 1.25 13.63 -2.54
N THR A 204 2.30 12.95 -2.10
CA THR A 204 2.23 11.51 -1.79
C THR A 204 2.99 11.19 -0.52
N THR A 205 2.39 10.39 0.35
CA THR A 205 3.06 9.81 1.52
C THR A 205 3.06 8.29 1.45
N CYS A 206 4.12 7.67 1.97
CA CYS A 206 4.27 6.22 2.02
C CYS A 206 4.90 5.77 3.34
N ASN A 207 4.45 4.64 3.90
CA ASN A 207 5.06 3.99 5.07
C ASN A 207 6.34 3.20 4.73
N HIS A 208 6.51 2.80 3.47
CA HIS A 208 7.70 2.12 2.98
C HIS A 208 8.02 2.59 1.56
N PRO A 209 9.20 2.31 1.00
CA PRO A 209 9.65 2.98 -0.22
C PRO A 209 8.86 2.72 -1.49
N TYR A 210 8.04 1.68 -1.52
CA TYR A 210 7.54 1.06 -2.74
C TYR A 210 6.04 1.26 -2.90
N TYR A 211 5.62 1.57 -4.13
CA TYR A 211 4.22 1.61 -4.52
C TYR A 211 4.10 1.39 -6.03
N GLY A 212 2.96 0.88 -6.51
CA GLY A 212 2.68 0.71 -7.94
C GLY A 212 3.55 -0.34 -8.63
N GLY A 213 3.89 -1.45 -7.96
CA GLY A 213 4.57 -2.59 -8.57
C GLY A 213 6.10 -2.48 -8.60
N GLY A 214 6.67 -1.92 -7.53
CA GLY A 214 8.10 -1.82 -7.30
C GLY A 214 8.73 -0.48 -7.65
N MET A 215 7.92 0.57 -7.93
CA MET A 215 8.45 1.93 -8.06
C MET A 215 8.85 2.45 -6.67
N LYS A 216 10.07 3.00 -6.54
CA LYS A 216 10.57 3.54 -5.28
C LYS A 216 10.08 4.99 -5.11
N ILE A 217 8.81 5.21 -4.79
CA ILE A 217 8.23 6.57 -4.76
C ILE A 217 8.94 7.47 -3.75
N ILE A 218 9.18 6.97 -2.54
CA ILE A 218 9.94 7.67 -1.50
C ILE A 218 11.04 6.74 -1.01
N PRO A 219 12.22 6.71 -1.67
CA PRO A 219 13.31 5.77 -1.37
C PRO A 219 13.76 5.77 0.09
N THR A 220 13.61 6.90 0.77
CA THR A 220 13.99 7.12 2.18
C THR A 220 12.92 6.72 3.18
N ALA A 221 11.71 6.36 2.74
CA ALA A 221 10.61 6.02 3.65
C ALA A 221 10.94 4.78 4.49
N LYS A 222 10.79 4.91 5.82
CA LYS A 222 10.99 3.84 6.79
C LYS A 222 9.72 3.66 7.62
N ILE A 223 9.50 2.43 8.06
CA ILE A 223 8.39 2.10 8.96
C ILE A 223 8.79 2.60 10.34
N GLN A 224 8.12 3.65 10.79
CA GLN A 224 8.34 4.30 12.08
C GLN A 224 7.01 4.82 12.63
N ASP A 225 7.02 5.21 13.89
CA ASP A 225 5.86 5.54 14.72
C ASP A 225 5.41 6.99 14.61
N GLU A 226 6.33 7.93 14.67
CA GLU A 226 5.99 9.35 14.88
C GLU A 226 5.79 10.14 13.60
N VAL A 227 6.60 9.89 12.58
CA VAL A 227 6.61 10.70 11.35
C VAL A 227 6.41 9.88 10.09
N LEU A 228 5.86 10.54 9.07
CA LEU A 228 5.70 10.05 7.70
C LEU A 228 6.36 11.05 6.73
N PRO A 229 7.01 10.55 5.67
CA PRO A 229 7.51 11.43 4.63
C PRO A 229 6.37 11.87 3.71
N LEU A 230 6.35 13.15 3.35
CA LEU A 230 5.52 13.74 2.32
C LEU A 230 6.40 14.13 1.14
N LEU A 231 6.20 13.47 0.00
CA LEU A 231 6.76 13.88 -1.28
C LEU A 231 5.83 14.90 -1.94
N ILE A 232 6.39 16.03 -2.35
CA ILE A 232 5.69 17.07 -3.10
C ILE A 232 6.40 17.21 -4.44
N LEU A 233 5.65 17.07 -5.53
CA LEU A 233 6.12 17.36 -6.88
C LEU A 233 5.38 18.60 -7.38
N HIS A 234 6.10 19.66 -7.68
CA HIS A 234 5.48 20.90 -8.17
C HIS A 234 6.42 21.69 -9.09
N LYS A 235 5.87 22.62 -9.88
CA LYS A 235 6.63 23.50 -10.81
C LYS A 235 7.53 22.74 -11.80
N ILE A 236 7.03 21.61 -12.30
CA ILE A 236 7.73 20.75 -13.27
C ILE A 236 7.02 20.75 -14.63
N SER A 237 7.80 20.72 -15.72
CA SER A 237 7.27 20.59 -17.08
C SER A 237 6.91 19.14 -17.40
N LYS A 238 5.95 18.94 -18.32
CA LYS A 238 5.46 17.60 -18.70
C LYS A 238 6.59 16.67 -19.15
N TRP A 239 7.53 17.16 -19.96
CA TRP A 239 8.68 16.38 -20.44
C TRP A 239 9.63 15.98 -19.33
N LYS A 240 9.82 16.85 -18.34
CA LYS A 240 10.66 16.55 -17.18
C LYS A 240 9.99 15.53 -16.25
N VAL A 241 8.66 15.51 -16.15
CA VAL A 241 7.92 14.44 -15.46
C VAL A 241 8.17 13.07 -16.10
N LEU A 242 8.21 12.99 -17.43
CA LEU A 242 8.52 11.74 -18.12
C LEU A 242 9.95 11.25 -17.80
N SER A 243 10.93 12.15 -17.85
CA SER A 243 12.33 11.85 -17.46
C SER A 243 12.43 11.42 -15.99
N LEU A 244 11.74 12.13 -15.10
CA LEU A 244 11.67 11.82 -13.68
C LEU A 244 11.12 10.40 -13.47
N PHE A 245 10.04 10.04 -14.15
CA PHE A 245 9.43 8.72 -14.02
C PHE A 245 10.37 7.58 -14.42
N LEU A 246 11.21 7.73 -15.45
CA LEU A 246 12.18 6.70 -15.84
C LEU A 246 13.19 6.39 -14.70
N THR A 247 13.41 7.35 -13.81
CA THR A 247 14.32 7.21 -12.67
C THR A 247 13.64 6.71 -11.38
N VAL A 248 12.31 6.49 -11.39
CA VAL A 248 11.55 6.10 -10.18
C VAL A 248 11.88 4.69 -9.68
N PHE A 249 12.25 3.77 -10.57
CA PHE A 249 12.57 2.38 -10.18
C PHE A 249 13.93 2.29 -9.48
N THR A 250 14.86 3.20 -9.80
CA THR A 250 16.15 3.31 -9.11
C THR A 250 16.04 4.20 -7.86
N GLY A 251 15.03 5.08 -7.83
CA GLY A 251 14.82 6.06 -6.78
C GLY A 251 15.59 7.37 -7.00
N LEU A 252 16.20 7.56 -8.17
CA LEU A 252 17.01 8.76 -8.46
C LEU A 252 16.15 9.99 -8.79
N HIS A 253 14.84 9.83 -8.97
CA HIS A 253 13.90 10.91 -9.21
C HIS A 253 13.89 11.95 -8.08
N VAL A 254 14.18 11.54 -6.85
CA VAL A 254 14.25 12.45 -5.69
C VAL A 254 15.40 13.46 -5.75
N LYS A 255 16.35 13.29 -6.69
CA LYS A 255 17.43 14.26 -6.92
C LYS A 255 16.99 15.46 -7.78
N TYR A 256 15.78 15.43 -8.33
CA TYR A 256 15.25 16.54 -9.12
C TYR A 256 14.84 17.68 -8.18
N LYS A 257 15.26 18.92 -8.48
CA LYS A 257 14.94 20.11 -7.67
C LYS A 257 13.42 20.37 -7.51
N GLU A 258 12.60 19.81 -8.39
CA GLU A 258 11.14 19.90 -8.35
C GLU A 258 10.49 18.90 -7.37
N VAL A 259 11.29 17.99 -6.79
CA VAL A 259 10.85 17.03 -5.78
C VAL A 259 11.30 17.53 -4.41
N GLU A 260 10.34 17.81 -3.55
CA GLU A 260 10.55 18.12 -2.13
C GLU A 260 10.12 16.90 -1.31
N ILE A 261 10.87 16.54 -0.27
CA ILE A 261 10.49 15.50 0.70
C ILE A 261 10.58 16.11 2.10
N ILE A 262 9.46 16.10 2.82
CA ILE A 262 9.35 16.68 4.16
C ILE A 262 8.93 15.57 5.11
N GLU A 263 9.58 15.45 6.27
CA GLU A 263 9.08 14.61 7.35
C GLU A 263 8.07 15.38 8.20
N THR A 264 6.96 14.72 8.54
CA THR A 264 5.87 15.34 9.29
C THR A 264 5.08 14.32 10.08
N THR A 265 4.40 14.75 11.15
CA THR A 265 3.43 13.94 11.88
C THR A 265 2.05 13.93 11.19
N GLY A 266 1.82 14.84 10.25
CA GLY A 266 0.56 14.97 9.54
C GLY A 266 0.49 16.23 8.70
N PHE A 267 -0.43 16.25 7.74
CA PHE A 267 -0.64 17.41 6.90
C PHE A 267 -2.10 17.49 6.47
N LYS A 268 -2.56 18.70 6.18
CA LYS A 268 -3.87 18.96 5.64
C LYS A 268 -3.75 19.62 4.28
N ILE A 269 -4.47 19.08 3.31
CA ILE A 269 -4.63 19.71 2.01
C ILE A 269 -6.03 20.29 1.87
N ILE A 270 -6.12 21.44 1.21
CA ILE A 270 -7.37 22.07 0.80
C ILE A 270 -7.22 22.50 -0.67
N SER A 271 -8.22 22.21 -1.47
CA SER A 271 -8.32 22.67 -2.86
C SER A 271 -9.72 23.20 -3.14
N LYS A 272 -9.80 24.19 -4.04
CA LYS A 272 -11.07 24.72 -4.53
C LYS A 272 -11.78 23.71 -5.45
N ASP A 273 -11.00 22.97 -6.23
CA ASP A 273 -11.47 21.97 -7.19
C ASP A 273 -11.41 20.55 -6.59
N ASN A 274 -12.14 19.63 -7.21
CA ASN A 274 -12.02 18.22 -6.86
C ASN A 274 -10.66 17.67 -7.30
N VAL A 275 -9.93 17.10 -6.34
CA VAL A 275 -8.64 16.45 -6.55
C VAL A 275 -8.83 14.94 -6.55
N CYS A 276 -8.27 14.29 -7.56
CA CYS A 276 -8.16 12.84 -7.57
C CYS A 276 -7.19 12.40 -6.47
N ALA A 277 -7.62 11.48 -5.62
CA ALA A 277 -6.84 10.96 -4.51
C ALA A 277 -6.84 9.44 -4.52
N GLN A 278 -5.88 8.83 -3.83
CA GLN A 278 -5.79 7.38 -3.66
C GLN A 278 -5.35 7.01 -2.25
N ILE A 279 -5.91 5.93 -1.72
CA ILE A 279 -5.47 5.26 -0.49
C ILE A 279 -5.18 3.81 -0.85
N ASP A 280 -3.94 3.37 -0.67
CA ASP A 280 -3.48 2.00 -0.95
C ASP A 280 -3.93 1.45 -2.33
N GLY A 281 -3.97 2.32 -3.34
CA GLY A 281 -4.38 1.98 -4.69
C GLY A 281 -5.88 2.10 -4.99
N GLN A 282 -6.72 2.41 -3.99
CA GLN A 282 -8.14 2.71 -4.16
C GLN A 282 -8.36 4.20 -4.35
N THR A 283 -9.05 4.59 -5.42
CA THR A 283 -9.14 6.00 -5.84
C THR A 283 -10.48 6.64 -5.49
N PHE A 284 -10.45 7.93 -5.17
CA PHE A 284 -11.63 8.74 -4.86
C PHE A 284 -11.37 10.20 -5.25
N GLN A 285 -12.35 11.08 -5.00
CA GLN A 285 -12.22 12.52 -5.19
C GLN A 285 -12.40 13.23 -3.85
N CYS A 286 -11.61 14.27 -3.60
CA CYS A 286 -11.76 15.11 -2.41
C CYS A 286 -11.37 16.55 -2.70
N ARG A 287 -11.89 17.47 -1.89
CA ARG A 287 -11.41 18.87 -1.84
C ARG A 287 -10.54 19.11 -0.63
N MET A 288 -10.68 18.30 0.41
CA MET A 288 -9.91 18.41 1.62
C MET A 288 -9.57 17.02 2.17
N GLY A 289 -8.34 16.88 2.64
CA GLY A 289 -7.84 15.68 3.30
C GLY A 289 -6.91 16.06 4.43
N THR A 290 -7.19 15.59 5.64
CA THR A 290 -6.29 15.74 6.79
C THR A 290 -5.68 14.37 7.09
N LEU A 291 -4.38 14.25 6.93
CA LEU A 291 -3.62 13.05 7.25
C LEU A 291 -2.93 13.21 8.60
N THR A 292 -2.91 12.12 9.35
CA THR A 292 -2.22 12.05 10.62
C THR A 292 -1.53 10.71 10.74
N LYS A 293 -0.26 10.72 11.08
CA LYS A 293 0.47 9.54 11.53
C LYS A 293 -0.15 9.10 12.85
N ARG A 294 -0.69 7.89 12.92
CA ARG A 294 -1.20 7.35 14.17
C ARG A 294 -0.09 6.59 14.88
N GLN A 295 -0.10 6.65 16.21
CA GLN A 295 0.62 5.71 17.06
C GLN A 295 -0.02 4.31 17.07
N GLU A 296 -1.12 4.11 16.33
CA GLU A 296 -1.75 2.81 16.14
C GLU A 296 -0.87 1.93 15.25
N PHE A 297 -0.46 0.78 15.78
CA PHE A 297 0.32 -0.22 15.06
C PHE A 297 -0.41 -1.55 14.96
N ILE A 298 -0.05 -2.31 13.94
CA ILE A 298 -0.38 -3.72 13.78
C ILE A 298 0.87 -4.57 13.97
N ASN A 299 0.66 -5.82 14.38
CA ASN A 299 1.73 -6.77 14.58
C ASN A 299 1.92 -7.60 13.31
N ILE A 300 3.12 -7.56 12.72
CA ILE A 300 3.48 -8.36 11.55
C ILE A 300 4.35 -9.53 12.00
N ARG A 301 3.80 -10.74 11.94
CA ARG A 301 4.43 -11.98 12.37
C ARG A 301 5.35 -12.54 11.28
N GLY A 302 6.48 -13.11 11.67
CA GLY A 302 7.39 -13.83 10.76
C GLY A 302 8.43 -12.96 10.06
N ARG A 303 8.55 -11.69 10.46
CA ARG A 303 9.66 -10.80 10.10
C ARG A 303 10.46 -10.49 11.36
N LYS A 304 11.76 -10.79 11.36
CA LYS A 304 12.67 -10.29 12.41
C LYS A 304 12.97 -8.82 12.16
N TYR A 305 12.99 -8.03 13.23
CA TYR A 305 13.54 -6.67 13.21
C TYR A 305 14.99 -6.78 12.75
N THR A 306 15.26 -6.38 11.51
CA THR A 306 16.63 -6.24 11.02
C THR A 306 16.88 -4.75 11.10
N GLN A 307 17.44 -4.30 12.23
CA GLN A 307 18.13 -3.01 12.27
C GLN A 307 19.17 -3.07 11.16
N THR A 308 18.85 -2.46 10.03
CA THR A 308 19.84 -2.27 8.98
C THR A 308 20.56 -1.01 9.41
N VAL A 309 21.74 -1.22 9.98
CA VAL A 309 22.75 -0.21 10.31
C VAL A 309 23.01 0.67 9.09
#